data_AF-A0A437JSJ7-F1
#
_entry.id   AF-A0A437JSJ7-F1
#
_cell.length_a   1.000
_cell.length_b   1.000
_cell.length_c   1.000
_cell.angle_alpha   90.00
_cell.angle_beta   90.00
_cell.angle_gamma   90.00
#
_symmetry.space_group_name_H-M   'P 1'
#
loop_
_entity.id
_entity.type
_entity.pdbx_description
1 polymer ?
#
loop_
_entity_poly.entity_id
_entity_poly.type
_entity_poly.pdbx_seq_one_letter_code
_entity_poly.pdbx_strand_id
1 'polypeptide(L)'
;MSLHRRAFSPAAPLVATLVLTMVAACGGGNPLGNPDEVANPPASGTRKLSFAYFQRCVQPILEAQLPITLNGVTTVNSCASSGCHDDTNGTGGALRLRAGAALVDLASSGLGPEQIRATEMYRNFYSSQGEVVFGDTLASRLIAKPLVRGVLHGGGLVFDSEDDPNVRILRYWIEHPMPAGQDEFSAAGDALFTPPDAATGACNVE
;
A
#
# COMPACT_ATOMS: atom_id res chain seq x y z
N MET A 1 75.68 15.18 27.80
CA MET A 1 75.10 15.27 26.44
C MET A 1 73.83 14.44 26.41
N SER A 2 72.69 15.11 26.20
CA SER A 2 71.34 14.60 26.48
C SER A 2 70.79 13.82 25.27
N LEU A 3 70.51 12.52 25.44
CA LEU A 3 69.87 11.67 24.43
C LEU A 3 68.35 11.72 24.61
N HIS A 4 67.66 12.39 23.68
CA HIS A 4 66.20 12.42 23.61
C HIS A 4 65.69 11.09 23.02
N ARG A 5 64.97 10.29 23.83
CA ARG A 5 64.17 9.16 23.33
C ARG A 5 62.87 9.71 22.73
N ARG A 6 62.65 9.47 21.44
CA ARG A 6 61.38 9.72 20.75
C ARG A 6 60.35 8.68 21.21
N ALA A 7 59.18 9.14 21.65
CA ALA A 7 58.01 8.29 21.86
C ALA A 7 57.38 7.95 20.51
N PHE A 8 57.20 6.65 20.24
CA PHE A 8 56.38 6.14 19.15
C PHE A 8 54.94 5.98 19.67
N SER A 9 53.98 6.70 19.09
CA SER A 9 52.56 6.42 19.27
C SER A 9 52.12 5.35 18.25
N PRO A 10 51.41 4.28 18.65
CA PRO A 10 50.79 3.37 17.70
C PRO A 10 49.48 3.98 17.17
N ALA A 11 49.36 4.07 15.84
CA ALA A 11 48.12 4.43 15.17
C ALA A 11 47.11 3.28 15.30
N ALA A 12 45.91 3.58 15.80
CA ALA A 12 44.79 2.64 15.81
C ALA A 12 44.23 2.46 14.38
N PRO A 13 43.92 1.23 13.94
CA PRO A 13 43.31 1.04 12.63
C PRO A 13 41.82 1.43 12.70
N LEU A 14 41.42 2.40 11.87
CA LEU A 14 40.01 2.66 11.60
C LEU A 14 39.45 1.48 10.80
N VAL A 15 38.61 0.66 11.44
CA VAL A 15 37.81 -0.34 10.74
C VAL A 15 36.67 0.41 10.06
N ALA A 16 36.79 0.60 8.75
CA ALA A 16 35.72 1.17 7.93
C ALA A 16 34.63 0.10 7.76
N THR A 17 33.55 0.21 8.51
CA THR A 17 32.34 -0.61 8.33
C THR A 17 31.68 -0.19 7.02
N LEU A 18 31.85 -0.99 5.98
CA LEU A 18 31.14 -0.82 4.71
C LEU A 18 29.67 -1.16 4.94
N VAL A 19 28.85 -0.14 5.24
CA VAL A 19 27.39 -0.27 5.25
C VAL A 19 26.96 -0.41 3.80
N LEU A 20 26.73 -1.65 3.38
CA LEU A 20 26.15 -1.96 2.07
C LEU A 20 24.68 -1.57 2.12
N THR A 21 24.36 -0.33 1.72
CA THR A 21 22.98 0.11 1.50
C THR A 21 22.42 -0.63 0.29
N MET A 22 21.76 -1.75 0.52
CA MET A 22 20.96 -2.47 -0.48
C MET A 22 19.70 -1.65 -0.83
N VAL A 23 19.85 -0.61 -1.64
CA VAL A 23 18.72 0.14 -2.21
C VAL A 23 18.38 -0.47 -3.56
N ALA A 24 17.47 -1.46 -3.57
CA ALA A 24 16.63 -1.81 -4.72
C ALA A 24 15.59 -2.87 -4.30
N ALA A 25 14.67 -2.53 -3.40
CA ALA A 25 13.52 -3.40 -3.09
C ALA A 25 12.30 -3.13 -3.99
N CYS A 26 12.40 -2.14 -4.89
CA CYS A 26 11.38 -1.76 -5.85
C CYS A 26 12.10 -1.56 -7.17
N GLY A 27 11.86 -2.44 -8.15
CA GLY A 27 12.54 -2.43 -9.44
C GLY A 27 12.55 -1.04 -10.07
N GLY A 28 13.69 -0.36 -10.00
CA GLY A 28 13.89 0.94 -10.61
C GLY A 28 13.90 0.82 -12.13
N GLY A 29 12.99 1.55 -12.78
CA GLY A 29 13.02 1.92 -14.20
C GLY A 29 13.12 0.78 -15.20
N ASN A 30 11.97 0.23 -15.63
CA ASN A 30 11.91 -0.58 -16.84
C ASN A 30 11.65 0.33 -18.05
N PRO A 31 12.36 0.22 -19.19
CA PRO A 31 12.01 0.87 -20.46
C PRO A 31 10.63 0.47 -21.03
N LEU A 32 9.88 -0.40 -20.33
CA LEU A 32 8.48 -0.74 -20.57
C LEU A 32 7.53 -0.20 -19.48
N GLY A 33 7.97 0.76 -18.67
CA GLY A 33 7.10 1.45 -17.70
C GLY A 33 5.94 2.15 -18.41
N ASN A 34 4.78 2.20 -17.75
CA ASN A 34 3.70 3.07 -18.21
C ASN A 34 4.18 4.53 -18.15
N PRO A 35 3.87 5.37 -19.16
CA PRO A 35 4.24 6.78 -19.13
C PRO A 35 3.67 7.48 -17.89
N ASP A 36 4.38 8.52 -17.43
CA ASP A 36 4.10 9.26 -16.19
C ASP A 36 2.70 9.89 -16.12
N GLU A 37 2.00 9.94 -17.26
CA GLU A 37 0.64 10.45 -17.43
C GLU A 37 -0.33 9.35 -17.87
N VAL A 38 -0.51 8.31 -17.05
CA VAL A 38 -1.77 7.55 -17.09
C VAL A 38 -2.66 8.08 -15.98
N ALA A 39 -3.56 9.00 -16.34
CA ALA A 39 -4.72 9.27 -15.51
C ALA A 39 -5.47 7.95 -15.34
N ASN A 40 -5.71 7.54 -14.09
CA ASN A 40 -6.61 6.42 -13.84
C ASN A 40 -7.94 6.78 -14.53
N PRO A 41 -8.47 5.92 -15.41
CA PRO A 41 -9.77 6.18 -16.02
C PRO A 41 -10.75 6.46 -14.87
N PRO A 42 -11.63 7.45 -14.99
CA PRO A 42 -12.65 7.67 -13.98
C PRO A 42 -13.35 6.34 -13.74
N ALA A 43 -13.43 5.93 -12.47
CA ALA A 43 -14.18 4.76 -12.06
C ALA A 43 -15.52 4.73 -12.79
N SER A 44 -15.70 3.78 -13.72
CA SER A 44 -16.92 3.66 -14.50
C SER A 44 -17.98 3.02 -13.61
N GLY A 45 -18.62 3.86 -12.80
CA GLY A 45 -19.71 3.46 -11.93
C GLY A 45 -20.14 4.61 -11.03
N THR A 46 -21.44 4.75 -10.79
CA THR A 46 -21.98 5.65 -9.77
C THR A 46 -21.78 5.11 -8.35
N ARG A 47 -21.09 3.97 -8.19
CA ARG A 47 -20.87 3.30 -6.91
C ARG A 47 -19.49 3.65 -6.35
N LYS A 48 -19.41 3.65 -5.02
CA LYS A 48 -18.19 3.89 -4.24
C LYS A 48 -17.86 2.64 -3.43
N LEU A 49 -16.61 2.47 -3.03
CA LEU A 49 -16.22 1.47 -2.03
C LEU A 49 -16.29 2.10 -0.63
N SER A 50 -16.37 1.26 0.41
CA SER A 50 -16.39 1.73 1.80
C SER A 50 -15.03 2.28 2.22
N PHE A 51 -14.98 3.55 2.61
CA PHE A 51 -13.77 4.15 3.19
C PHE A 51 -13.47 3.58 4.59
N ALA A 52 -14.51 3.35 5.39
CA ALA A 52 -14.39 2.76 6.72
C ALA A 52 -13.69 1.39 6.67
N TYR A 53 -14.14 0.52 5.76
CA TYR A 53 -13.52 -0.79 5.55
C TYR A 53 -12.10 -0.67 5.00
N PHE A 54 -11.87 0.26 4.06
CA PHE A 54 -10.53 0.49 3.53
C PHE A 54 -9.51 0.79 4.63
N GLN A 55 -9.75 1.82 5.45
CA GLN A 55 -8.75 2.23 6.44
C GLN A 55 -8.54 1.17 7.54
N ARG A 56 -9.59 0.41 7.88
CA ARG A 56 -9.56 -0.62 8.92
C ARG A 56 -8.94 -1.94 8.47
N CYS A 57 -9.13 -2.32 7.21
CA CYS A 57 -8.90 -3.68 6.75
C CYS A 57 -7.95 -3.75 5.55
N VAL A 58 -8.07 -2.82 4.60
CA VAL A 58 -7.23 -2.81 3.38
C VAL A 58 -5.91 -2.08 3.62
N GLN A 59 -5.93 -0.90 4.23
CA GLN A 59 -4.71 -0.12 4.49
C GLN A 59 -3.65 -0.90 5.27
N PRO A 60 -3.98 -1.70 6.32
CA PRO A 60 -2.99 -2.53 7.00
C PRO A 60 -2.24 -3.50 6.08
N ILE A 61 -2.89 -4.01 5.03
CA ILE A 61 -2.24 -4.88 4.03
C ILE A 61 -1.24 -4.08 3.21
N LEU A 62 -1.60 -2.86 2.81
CA LEU A 62 -0.73 -1.98 2.02
C LEU A 62 0.51 -1.52 2.80
N GLU A 63 0.44 -1.51 4.13
CA GLU A 63 1.55 -1.17 5.03
C GLU A 63 2.30 -2.39 5.56
N ALA A 64 1.72 -3.59 5.46
CA ALA A 64 2.33 -4.82 5.96
C ALA A 64 3.66 -5.11 5.27
N GLN A 65 4.63 -5.58 6.06
CA GLN A 65 5.88 -6.11 5.54
C GLN A 65 5.61 -7.52 5.01
N LEU A 66 5.47 -7.64 3.69
CA LEU A 66 5.11 -8.88 2.99
C LEU A 66 6.33 -9.46 2.27
N PRO A 67 6.40 -10.80 2.12
CA PRO A 67 7.38 -11.41 1.23
C PRO A 67 7.06 -11.02 -0.22
N ILE A 68 8.07 -10.58 -0.95
CA ILE A 68 7.96 -10.21 -2.36
C ILE A 68 9.03 -10.96 -3.14
N THR A 69 8.61 -11.76 -4.12
CA THR A 69 9.53 -12.56 -4.94
C THR A 69 9.66 -11.97 -6.35
N LEU A 70 10.84 -11.50 -6.68
CA LEU A 70 11.20 -10.97 -7.99
C LEU A 70 12.42 -11.72 -8.53
N ASN A 71 12.30 -12.29 -9.73
CA ASN A 71 13.37 -13.05 -10.39
C ASN A 71 13.98 -14.16 -9.50
N GLY A 72 13.16 -14.83 -8.69
CA GLY A 72 13.59 -15.91 -7.80
C GLY A 72 14.26 -15.46 -6.51
N VAL A 73 14.34 -14.16 -6.24
CA VAL A 73 14.83 -13.60 -4.98
C VAL A 73 13.65 -13.07 -4.18
N THR A 74 13.53 -13.52 -2.93
CA THR A 74 12.49 -13.03 -2.00
C THR A 74 13.07 -11.97 -1.07
N THR A 75 12.43 -10.81 -1.04
CA THR A 75 12.70 -9.74 -0.08
C THR A 75 11.46 -9.51 0.80
N VAL A 76 11.60 -8.72 1.86
CA VAL A 76 10.47 -8.30 2.69
C VAL A 76 10.31 -6.79 2.55
N ASN A 77 9.13 -6.34 2.16
CA ASN A 77 8.81 -4.92 1.95
C ASN A 77 7.30 -4.70 2.03
N SER A 78 6.83 -3.46 2.17
CA SER A 78 5.41 -3.13 2.02
C SER A 78 5.11 -2.47 0.67
N CYS A 79 3.82 -2.40 0.32
CA CYS A 79 3.39 -1.67 -0.88
C CYS A 79 3.69 -0.17 -0.73
N ALA A 80 3.43 0.40 0.46
CA ALA A 80 3.57 1.82 0.74
C ALA A 80 5.02 2.26 1.07
N SER A 81 5.98 1.36 1.27
CA SER A 81 7.37 1.68 1.64
C SER A 81 8.40 1.45 0.52
N SER A 82 9.63 1.91 0.75
CA SER A 82 10.82 1.70 -0.10
C SER A 82 10.70 2.16 -1.56
N GLY A 83 9.75 3.07 -1.86
CA GLY A 83 9.62 3.71 -3.16
C GLY A 83 8.82 2.94 -4.23
N CYS A 84 8.16 1.82 -3.90
CA CYS A 84 7.37 1.03 -4.87
C CYS A 84 6.10 1.79 -5.28
N HIS A 85 5.32 2.19 -4.27
CA HIS A 85 4.10 2.99 -4.44
C HIS A 85 4.07 4.24 -3.56
N ASP A 86 5.19 4.59 -2.91
CA ASP A 86 5.30 5.80 -2.08
C ASP A 86 5.13 7.07 -2.93
N ASP A 87 4.15 7.91 -2.59
CA ASP A 87 3.84 9.20 -3.22
C ASP A 87 4.79 10.34 -2.77
N THR A 88 5.84 10.03 -1.99
CA THR A 88 6.89 10.97 -1.56
C THR A 88 8.22 10.70 -2.24
N ASN A 89 8.68 9.44 -2.22
CA ASN A 89 10.03 9.06 -2.65
C ASN A 89 10.04 7.91 -3.68
N GLY A 90 8.88 7.47 -4.18
CA GLY A 90 8.76 6.38 -5.15
C GLY A 90 8.50 6.84 -6.58
N THR A 91 8.33 5.87 -7.49
CA THR A 91 7.90 6.18 -8.88
C THR A 91 6.42 6.57 -8.96
N GLY A 92 5.66 6.37 -7.87
CA GLY A 92 4.24 6.71 -7.75
C GLY A 92 3.30 5.86 -8.61
N GLY A 93 3.76 5.23 -9.70
CA GLY A 93 2.96 4.36 -10.56
C GLY A 93 1.53 4.87 -10.81
N ALA A 94 0.58 3.94 -10.98
CA ALA A 94 -0.85 4.26 -10.98
C ALA A 94 -1.45 4.24 -9.55
N LEU A 95 -0.91 3.36 -8.70
CA LEU A 95 -1.18 3.28 -7.27
C LEU A 95 -0.16 4.11 -6.47
N ARG A 96 -0.64 5.15 -5.79
CA ARG A 96 0.10 6.12 -4.97
C ARG A 96 -0.36 6.04 -3.51
N LEU A 97 0.58 5.82 -2.61
CA LEU A 97 0.34 5.58 -1.20
C LEU A 97 1.22 6.47 -0.33
N ARG A 98 0.67 6.91 0.80
CA ARG A 98 1.36 7.58 1.90
C ARG A 98 1.49 6.59 3.04
N ALA A 99 2.70 6.16 3.33
CA ALA A 99 2.96 5.28 4.47
C ALA A 99 2.69 5.99 5.80
N GLY A 100 2.10 5.28 6.76
CA GLY A 100 1.83 5.81 8.08
C GLY A 100 0.70 6.84 8.11
N ALA A 101 -0.20 6.80 7.12
CA ALA A 101 -1.38 7.66 7.10
C ALA A 101 -2.22 7.41 8.36
N ALA A 102 -2.55 8.47 9.08
CA ALA A 102 -3.36 8.34 10.30
C ALA A 102 -4.79 7.88 9.99
N LEU A 103 -5.32 6.97 10.82
CA LEU A 103 -6.73 6.60 10.77
C LEU A 103 -7.62 7.84 10.99
N VAL A 104 -8.71 7.91 10.23
CA VAL A 104 -9.69 8.99 10.36
C VAL A 104 -10.84 8.51 11.25
N ASP A 105 -11.12 9.24 12.32
CA ASP A 105 -12.29 8.98 13.16
C ASP A 105 -13.55 9.50 12.47
N LEU A 106 -14.28 8.57 11.84
CA LEU A 106 -15.53 8.84 11.13
C LEU A 106 -16.72 9.12 12.07
N ALA A 107 -16.62 8.73 13.35
CA ALA A 107 -17.64 8.99 14.35
C ALA A 107 -17.49 10.36 15.00
N SER A 108 -16.32 11.00 14.87
CA SER A 108 -16.09 12.34 15.41
C SER A 108 -16.94 13.38 14.68
N SER A 109 -17.79 14.10 15.41
CA SER A 109 -18.72 15.12 14.88
C SER A 109 -18.03 16.39 14.34
N GLY A 110 -16.70 16.38 14.18
CA GLY A 110 -15.88 17.54 13.83
C GLY A 110 -15.29 17.52 12.42
N LEU A 111 -15.31 16.38 11.72
CA LEU A 111 -14.81 16.27 10.35
C LEU A 111 -15.96 16.08 9.36
N GLY A 112 -16.22 17.10 8.56
CA GLY A 112 -17.09 16.97 7.39
C GLY A 112 -16.41 16.18 6.26
N PRO A 113 -17.19 15.70 5.26
CA PRO A 113 -16.65 14.92 4.13
C PRO A 113 -15.47 15.59 3.42
N GLU A 114 -15.48 16.91 3.25
CA GLU A 114 -14.37 17.63 2.61
C GLU A 114 -13.05 17.54 3.41
N GLN A 115 -13.12 17.61 4.74
CA GLN A 115 -11.95 17.50 5.59
C GLN A 115 -11.39 16.08 5.57
N ILE A 116 -12.26 15.06 5.55
CA ILE A 116 -11.84 13.66 5.39
C ILE A 116 -11.13 13.46 4.05
N ARG A 117 -11.67 14.03 2.96
CA ARG A 117 -11.07 13.95 1.63
C ARG A 117 -9.69 14.60 1.51
N ALA A 118 -9.36 15.53 2.42
CA ALA A 118 -8.06 16.17 2.49
C ALA A 118 -6.99 15.33 3.23
N THR A 119 -7.37 14.21 3.87
CA THR A 119 -6.44 13.37 4.65
C THR A 119 -5.57 12.49 3.76
N GLU A 120 -4.40 12.10 4.27
CA GLU A 120 -3.52 11.12 3.61
C GLU A 120 -4.19 9.73 3.49
N MET A 121 -4.98 9.33 4.49
CA MET A 121 -5.72 8.07 4.45
C MET A 121 -6.73 8.05 3.30
N TYR A 122 -7.45 9.16 3.09
CA TYR A 122 -8.37 9.25 1.96
C TYR A 122 -7.65 9.25 0.61
N ARG A 123 -6.45 9.83 0.53
CA ARG A 123 -5.62 9.71 -0.68
C ARG A 123 -5.29 8.25 -0.98
N ASN A 124 -4.87 7.47 0.02
CA ASN A 124 -4.58 6.04 -0.14
C ASN A 124 -5.83 5.28 -0.61
N PHE A 125 -7.00 5.57 -0.01
CA PHE A 125 -8.29 5.02 -0.44
C PHE A 125 -8.59 5.34 -1.90
N TYR A 126 -8.53 6.62 -2.26
CA TYR A 126 -8.87 7.09 -3.59
C TYR A 126 -7.94 6.48 -4.65
N SER A 127 -6.64 6.41 -4.37
CA SER A 127 -5.69 5.78 -5.27
C SER A 127 -5.93 4.27 -5.39
N SER A 128 -6.22 3.59 -4.28
CA SER A 128 -6.47 2.14 -4.29
C SER A 128 -7.75 1.78 -5.04
N GLN A 129 -8.83 2.57 -4.85
CA GLN A 129 -10.07 2.41 -5.60
C GLN A 129 -9.86 2.64 -7.11
N GLY A 130 -8.90 3.49 -7.50
CA GLY A 130 -8.52 3.68 -8.91
C GLY A 130 -7.94 2.44 -9.58
N GLU A 131 -7.46 1.46 -8.81
CA GLU A 131 -6.95 0.17 -9.31
C GLU A 131 -8.01 -0.94 -9.31
N VAL A 132 -9.26 -0.61 -8.97
CA VAL A 132 -10.36 -1.57 -8.82
C VAL A 132 -11.35 -1.47 -9.96
N VAL A 133 -11.76 -2.64 -10.45
CA VAL A 133 -13.00 -2.84 -11.22
C VAL A 133 -14.05 -3.37 -10.26
N PHE A 134 -15.09 -2.58 -10.00
CA PHE A 134 -16.11 -2.88 -9.00
C PHE A 134 -16.79 -4.22 -9.27
N GLY A 135 -16.80 -5.11 -8.28
CA GLY A 135 -17.41 -6.45 -8.41
C GLY A 135 -16.64 -7.43 -9.30
N ASP A 136 -15.47 -7.05 -9.84
CA ASP A 136 -14.63 -7.92 -10.65
C ASP A 136 -13.19 -7.91 -10.12
N THR A 137 -12.95 -8.84 -9.19
CA THR A 137 -11.68 -9.03 -8.49
C THR A 137 -10.53 -9.36 -9.46
N LEU A 138 -10.78 -10.18 -10.48
CA LEU A 138 -9.74 -10.63 -11.41
C LEU A 138 -9.39 -9.55 -12.44
N ALA A 139 -10.33 -8.67 -12.79
CA ALA A 139 -10.04 -7.49 -13.60
C ALA A 139 -9.40 -6.34 -12.80
N SER A 140 -9.47 -6.39 -11.47
CA SER A 140 -8.91 -5.37 -10.58
C SER A 140 -7.38 -5.48 -10.48
N ARG A 141 -6.68 -4.43 -10.92
CA ARG A 141 -5.21 -4.36 -10.86
C ARG A 141 -4.66 -4.44 -9.45
N LEU A 142 -5.44 -3.99 -8.45
CA LEU A 142 -5.08 -4.06 -7.03
C LEU A 142 -4.79 -5.51 -6.56
N ILE A 143 -5.38 -6.51 -7.21
CA ILE A 143 -5.18 -7.94 -6.89
C ILE A 143 -4.41 -8.66 -8.00
N ALA A 144 -4.79 -8.45 -9.27
CA ALA A 144 -4.22 -9.19 -10.39
C ALA A 144 -2.70 -8.97 -10.55
N LYS A 145 -2.21 -7.76 -10.27
CA LYS A 145 -0.77 -7.45 -10.33
C LYS A 145 0.02 -8.14 -9.20
N PRO A 146 -0.30 -7.96 -7.91
CA PRO A 146 0.36 -8.69 -6.82
C PRO A 146 0.39 -10.22 -6.97
N LEU A 147 -0.62 -10.81 -7.63
CA LEU A 147 -0.67 -12.25 -7.96
C LEU A 147 0.07 -12.62 -9.26
N VAL A 148 0.50 -11.64 -10.06
CA VAL A 148 1.09 -11.81 -11.41
C VAL A 148 0.19 -12.66 -12.32
N ARG A 149 -1.11 -12.38 -12.31
CA ARG A 149 -2.14 -13.11 -13.08
C ARG A 149 -2.54 -12.33 -14.32
N GLY A 150 -2.04 -12.74 -15.48
CA GLY A 150 -2.36 -12.10 -16.77
C GLY A 150 -1.82 -10.67 -16.94
N VAL A 151 -1.17 -10.11 -15.91
CA VAL A 151 -0.60 -8.77 -15.88
C VAL A 151 0.72 -8.81 -15.10
N LEU A 152 1.74 -8.12 -15.62
CA LEU A 152 3.03 -8.00 -14.93
C LEU A 152 2.94 -7.01 -13.77
N HIS A 153 3.66 -7.32 -12.69
CA HIS A 153 3.90 -6.43 -11.56
C HIS A 153 5.39 -6.19 -11.42
N GLY A 154 5.82 -4.93 -11.53
CA GLY A 154 7.24 -4.55 -11.45
C GLY A 154 7.90 -4.94 -10.13
N GLY A 155 7.11 -5.05 -9.05
CA GLY A 155 7.57 -5.55 -7.75
C GLY A 155 7.72 -7.07 -7.69
N GLY A 156 7.14 -7.84 -8.61
CA GLY A 156 7.14 -9.31 -8.59
C GLY A 156 5.89 -9.90 -7.91
N LEU A 157 5.98 -11.18 -7.54
CA LEU A 157 4.90 -11.90 -6.85
C LEU A 157 4.84 -11.48 -5.39
N VAL A 158 3.67 -11.06 -4.92
CA VAL A 158 3.42 -10.66 -3.51
C VAL A 158 2.48 -11.63 -2.81
N PHE A 159 1.44 -12.10 -3.51
CA PHE A 159 0.51 -13.10 -2.99
C PHE A 159 0.69 -14.40 -3.77
N ASP A 160 0.72 -15.53 -3.06
CA ASP A 160 0.96 -16.84 -3.69
C ASP A 160 -0.29 -17.36 -4.43
N SER A 161 -1.47 -17.04 -3.90
CA SER A 161 -2.74 -17.47 -4.48
C SER A 161 -3.89 -16.56 -4.12
N GLU A 162 -5.01 -16.82 -4.78
CA GLU A 162 -6.31 -16.18 -4.53
C GLU A 162 -6.95 -16.54 -3.17
N ASP A 163 -6.39 -17.53 -2.48
CA ASP A 163 -6.81 -17.97 -1.15
C ASP A 163 -6.01 -17.28 -0.02
N ASP A 164 -5.01 -16.46 -0.37
CA ASP A 164 -4.25 -15.68 0.59
C ASP A 164 -5.21 -14.83 1.45
N PRO A 165 -5.07 -14.84 2.80
CA PRO A 165 -5.95 -14.07 3.68
C PRO A 165 -6.04 -12.58 3.34
N ASN A 166 -4.94 -11.97 2.88
CA ASN A 166 -4.92 -10.58 2.44
C ASN A 166 -5.71 -10.39 1.14
N VAL A 167 -5.57 -11.32 0.19
CA VAL A 167 -6.34 -11.29 -1.06
C VAL A 167 -7.83 -11.40 -0.77
N ARG A 168 -8.24 -12.22 0.20
CA ARG A 168 -9.64 -12.34 0.60
C ARG A 168 -10.22 -11.04 1.16
N ILE A 169 -9.46 -10.30 1.98
CA ILE A 169 -9.88 -8.98 2.47
C ILE A 169 -10.02 -7.98 1.33
N LEU A 170 -9.04 -7.94 0.41
CA LEU A 170 -9.07 -7.07 -0.76
C LEU A 170 -10.27 -7.40 -1.67
N ARG A 171 -10.47 -8.69 -1.95
CA ARG A 171 -11.60 -9.22 -2.72
C ARG A 171 -12.92 -8.78 -2.10
N TYR A 172 -13.08 -9.01 -0.80
CA TYR A 172 -14.31 -8.66 -0.09
C TYR A 172 -14.64 -7.16 -0.25
N TRP A 173 -13.65 -6.29 -0.08
CA TRP A 173 -13.85 -4.85 -0.29
C TRP A 173 -14.28 -4.50 -1.72
N ILE A 174 -13.67 -5.12 -2.73
CA ILE A 174 -13.95 -4.89 -4.16
C ILE A 174 -15.35 -5.37 -4.56
N GLU A 175 -15.78 -6.51 -4.02
CA GLU A 175 -17.05 -7.16 -4.34
C GLU A 175 -18.25 -6.57 -3.59
N HIS A 176 -18.00 -5.76 -2.56
CA HIS A 176 -19.03 -5.11 -1.75
C HIS A 176 -18.99 -3.58 -1.87
N PRO A 177 -19.29 -3.00 -3.05
CA PRO A 177 -19.44 -1.56 -3.15
C PRO A 177 -20.60 -1.07 -2.29
N MET A 178 -20.51 0.19 -1.89
CA MET A 178 -21.59 0.90 -1.23
C MET A 178 -22.89 0.79 -2.04
N PRO A 179 -24.06 0.75 -1.36
CA PRO A 179 -25.35 0.75 -2.03
C PRO A 179 -25.50 1.94 -3.00
N ALA A 180 -26.28 1.75 -4.06
CA ALA A 180 -26.49 2.80 -5.04
C ALA A 180 -27.03 4.08 -4.39
N GLY A 181 -26.46 5.23 -4.75
CA GLY A 181 -26.82 6.53 -4.19
C GLY A 181 -26.18 6.86 -2.84
N GLN A 182 -25.37 5.95 -2.27
CA GLN A 182 -24.58 6.22 -1.07
C GLN A 182 -23.11 6.46 -1.41
N ASP A 183 -22.48 7.36 -0.66
CA ASP A 183 -21.07 7.68 -0.81
C ASP A 183 -20.17 6.75 0.02
N GLU A 184 -18.86 6.94 -0.13
CA GLU A 184 -17.82 6.17 0.55
C GLU A 184 -17.80 6.29 2.09
N PHE A 185 -18.50 7.27 2.66
CA PHE A 185 -18.55 7.54 4.10
C PHE A 185 -19.85 7.08 4.76
N SER A 186 -20.78 6.51 4.00
CA SER A 186 -22.07 6.10 4.54
C SER A 186 -21.94 4.98 5.58
N ALA A 187 -22.81 5.05 6.61
CA ALA A 187 -22.95 4.04 7.66
C ALA A 187 -23.32 2.64 7.13
N ALA A 188 -23.80 2.50 5.90
CA ALA A 188 -23.95 1.16 5.29
C ALA A 188 -22.61 0.40 5.19
N GLY A 189 -21.48 1.10 5.29
CA GLY A 189 -20.15 0.51 5.41
C GLY A 189 -19.98 -0.35 6.66
N ASP A 190 -20.76 -0.13 7.73
CA ASP A 190 -20.70 -0.94 8.95
C ASP A 190 -21.12 -2.39 8.71
N ALA A 191 -21.95 -2.65 7.69
CA ALA A 191 -22.36 -4.01 7.33
C ALA A 191 -21.22 -4.90 6.82
N LEU A 192 -20.06 -4.30 6.48
CA LEU A 192 -18.86 -5.03 6.06
C LEU A 192 -18.05 -5.56 7.25
N PHE A 193 -18.57 -5.41 8.47
CA PHE A 193 -17.96 -5.89 9.71
C PHE A 193 -18.89 -6.84 10.46
N THR A 194 -18.31 -7.66 11.35
CA THR A 194 -19.05 -8.52 12.29
C THR A 194 -18.55 -8.34 13.73
N PRO A 195 -19.39 -7.87 14.68
CA PRO A 195 -20.73 -7.26 14.46
C PRO A 195 -20.65 -6.01 13.55
N PRO A 196 -21.78 -5.54 12.98
CA PRO A 196 -21.78 -4.46 11.99
C PRO A 196 -21.47 -3.10 12.62
N ASP A 197 -20.19 -2.85 12.82
CA ASP A 197 -19.61 -1.65 13.42
C ASP A 197 -18.16 -1.50 12.93
N ALA A 198 -17.85 -0.44 12.18
CA ALA A 198 -16.50 -0.19 11.69
C ALA A 198 -15.46 0.07 12.81
N ALA A 199 -15.88 0.54 13.98
CA ALA A 199 -14.98 0.81 15.10
C ALA A 199 -14.58 -0.48 15.82
N THR A 200 -15.52 -1.41 16.03
CA THR A 200 -15.31 -2.57 16.91
C THR A 200 -15.40 -3.93 16.24
N GLY A 201 -16.09 -4.02 15.09
CA GLY A 201 -16.29 -5.26 14.36
C GLY A 201 -15.01 -5.80 13.71
N ALA A 202 -15.00 -7.11 13.51
CA ALA A 202 -13.99 -7.79 12.69
C ALA A 202 -14.30 -7.56 11.20
N CYS A 203 -13.26 -7.45 10.38
CA CYS A 203 -13.41 -7.34 8.92
C CYS A 203 -14.01 -8.63 8.35
N ASN A 204 -15.10 -8.54 7.60
CA ASN A 204 -15.66 -9.69 6.88
C ASN A 204 -14.75 -10.09 5.71
N VAL A 205 -14.75 -11.36 5.32
CA VAL A 205 -13.82 -11.87 4.28
C VAL A 205 -14.48 -12.83 3.29
N GLU A 206 -15.81 -12.98 3.36
CA GLU A 206 -16.68 -13.85 2.55
C GLU A 206 -18.05 -13.20 2.37
#